data_AF-V9D9Z7-F1
#
_entry.id   AF-V9D9Z7-F1
#
_cell.length_a   1.000
_cell.length_b   1.000
_cell.length_c   1.000
_cell.angle_alpha   90.00
_cell.angle_beta   90.00
_cell.angle_gamma   90.00
#
_symmetry.space_group_name_H-M   'P 1'
#
loop_
_entity.id
_entity.type
_entity.pdbx_description
1 polymer ?
#
loop_
_entity_poly.entity_id
_entity_poly.type
_entity_poly.pdbx_seq_one_letter_code
_entity_poly.pdbx_strand_id
1 'polypeptide(L)'
;MYYVTPAEGEVFKRFNPDLQRRNLELREQRLKNNEEFVSKLIEYSKSDKPIWVVAAEDEKRQKAEQVKRAAGELADRERIREEMRRAQVDGR
;
A
#
# COMPACT_ATOMS: atom_id res chain seq x y z
N MET A 1 28.65 -15.64 -25.26
CA MET A 1 27.38 -14.89 -25.21
C MET A 1 27.72 -13.48 -24.73
N TYR A 2 27.57 -12.46 -25.58
CA TYR A 2 27.81 -11.07 -25.19
C TYR A 2 26.49 -10.46 -24.72
N TYR A 3 26.39 -10.10 -23.44
CA TYR A 3 25.26 -9.35 -22.91
C TYR A 3 25.59 -7.86 -23.00
N VAL A 4 24.77 -7.11 -23.73
CA VAL A 4 24.79 -5.64 -23.75
C VAL A 4 23.71 -5.13 -22.81
N THR A 5 24.13 -4.58 -21.67
CA THR A 5 23.24 -3.83 -20.78
C THR A 5 23.13 -2.40 -21.35
N PRO A 6 21.92 -1.91 -21.67
CA PRO A 6 21.73 -0.55 -22.15
C PRO A 6 22.28 0.49 -21.16
N ALA A 7 22.70 1.64 -21.67
CA ALA A 7 23.11 2.75 -20.80
C ALA A 7 21.93 3.29 -19.98
N GLU A 8 22.22 3.96 -18.86
CA GLU A 8 21.19 4.52 -17.99
C GLU A 8 20.25 5.46 -18.77
N GLY A 9 18.94 5.21 -18.67
CA GLY A 9 17.92 5.98 -19.37
C GLY A 9 17.78 5.70 -20.88
N GLU A 10 18.60 4.86 -21.49
CA GLU A 10 18.50 4.55 -22.92
C GLU A 10 17.18 3.86 -23.28
N VAL A 11 16.71 2.94 -22.42
CA VAL A 11 15.42 2.26 -22.58
C VAL A 11 14.25 3.24 -22.46
N PHE A 12 14.35 4.19 -21.53
CA PHE A 12 13.31 5.20 -21.31
C PHE A 12 13.11 6.10 -22.53
N LYS A 13 14.20 6.48 -23.22
CA LYS A 13 14.15 7.28 -24.45
C LYS A 13 13.40 6.59 -25.59
N ARG A 14 13.34 5.25 -25.58
CA ARG A 14 12.63 4.45 -26.60
C ARG A 14 11.14 4.30 -26.31
N PHE A 15 10.66 4.70 -25.14
CA PHE A 15 9.22 4.66 -24.83
C PHE A 15 8.45 5.74 -25.58
N ASN A 16 7.17 5.50 -25.87
CA ASN A 16 6.29 6.53 -26.43
C ASN A 16 6.04 7.66 -25.41
N PRO A 17 5.61 8.86 -25.86
CA PRO A 17 5.45 10.02 -24.97
C PRO A 17 4.52 9.78 -23.77
N ASP A 18 3.45 9.00 -23.96
CA ASP A 18 2.49 8.70 -22.89
C ASP A 18 3.10 7.81 -21.79
N LEU A 19 3.87 6.79 -22.17
CA LEU A 19 4.59 5.95 -21.22
C LEU A 19 5.70 6.73 -20.53
N GLN A 20 6.39 7.63 -21.23
CA GLN A 20 7.40 8.50 -20.60
C GLN A 20 6.75 9.35 -19.49
N ARG A 21 5.63 10.02 -19.80
CA ARG A 21 4.87 10.83 -18.84
C ARG A 21 4.41 10.01 -17.64
N ARG A 22 3.76 8.87 -17.89
CA ARG A 22 3.27 7.98 -16.82
C ARG A 22 4.39 7.41 -15.95
N ASN A 23 5.55 7.10 -16.53
CA ASN A 23 6.70 6.62 -15.75
C ASN A 23 7.25 7.74 -14.85
N LEU A 24 7.26 8.99 -15.30
CA LEU A 24 7.68 10.13 -14.49
C LEU A 24 6.70 10.39 -13.34
N GLU A 25 5.40 10.41 -13.63
CA GLU A 25 4.33 10.58 -12.62
C GLU A 25 4.38 9.49 -11.54
N LEU A 26 4.62 8.23 -11.93
CA LEU A 26 4.64 7.10 -11.00
C LEU A 26 6.03 6.85 -10.38
N ARG A 27 7.06 7.62 -10.73
CA ARG A 27 8.44 7.33 -10.33
C ARG A 27 8.59 7.28 -8.82
N GLU A 28 8.13 8.31 -8.13
CA GLU A 28 8.22 8.40 -6.66
C GLU A 28 7.44 7.26 -5.99
N GLN A 29 6.22 6.99 -6.45
CA GLN A 29 5.42 5.88 -5.92
C GLN A 29 6.10 4.53 -6.12
N ARG A 30 6.75 4.31 -7.28
CA ARG A 30 7.47 3.06 -7.55
C ARG A 30 8.70 2.90 -6.67
N LEU A 31 9.45 3.98 -6.44
CA LEU A 31 10.59 3.98 -5.53
C LEU A 31 10.14 3.61 -4.12
N LYS A 32 9.12 4.29 -3.61
CA LYS A 32 8.53 4.01 -2.29
C LYS A 32 8.04 2.57 -2.18
N ASN A 33 7.29 2.09 -3.17
CA ASN A 33 6.80 0.70 -3.19
C ASN A 33 7.94 -0.31 -3.21
N ASN A 34 9.05 -0.01 -3.90
CA ASN A 34 10.21 -0.89 -3.94
C ASN A 34 10.91 -0.93 -2.58
N GLU A 35 11.13 0.21 -1.93
CA GLU A 35 11.70 0.30 -0.59
C GLU A 35 10.86 -0.46 0.45
N GLU A 36 9.53 -0.28 0.41
CA GLU A 36 8.59 -1.02 1.27
C GLU A 36 8.65 -2.53 1.00
N PHE A 37 8.70 -2.93 -0.28
CA PHE A 37 8.80 -4.33 -0.66
C PHE A 37 10.09 -4.97 -0.15
N VAL A 38 11.24 -4.31 -0.37
CA VAL A 38 12.55 -4.80 0.09
C VAL A 38 12.59 -4.85 1.62
N SER A 39 12.04 -3.85 2.31
CA SER A 39 11.96 -3.87 3.78
C SER A 39 11.14 -5.06 4.30
N LYS A 40 9.97 -5.33 3.70
CA LYS A 40 9.16 -6.51 4.05
C LYS A 40 9.90 -7.81 3.77
N LEU A 41 10.61 -7.90 2.64
CA LEU A 41 11.39 -9.08 2.29
C LEU A 41 12.50 -9.35 3.30
N ILE A 42 13.21 -8.31 3.75
CA ILE A 42 14.22 -8.39 4.82
C ILE A 42 13.58 -8.79 6.15
N GLU A 43 12.38 -8.31 6.46
CA GLU A 43 11.69 -8.69 7.68
C GLU A 43 11.28 -10.16 7.66
N TYR A 44 10.69 -10.62 6.55
CA TYR A 44 10.24 -12.01 6.41
C TYR A 44 11.40 -13.01 6.38
N SER A 45 12.58 -12.60 5.89
CA SER A 45 13.76 -13.46 5.86
C SER A 45 14.34 -13.77 7.26
N LYS A 46 13.93 -13.04 8.30
CA LYS A 46 14.30 -13.32 9.70
C LYS A 46 13.58 -14.55 10.27
N SER A 47 12.56 -15.06 9.59
CA SER A 47 11.83 -16.25 10.03
C SER A 47 12.47 -17.51 9.48
N ASP A 48 12.39 -18.60 10.26
CA ASP A 48 12.78 -19.95 9.80
C ASP A 48 11.79 -20.55 8.79
N LYS A 49 10.63 -19.92 8.58
CA LYS A 49 9.63 -20.35 7.59
C LYS A 49 9.98 -19.82 6.19
N PRO A 50 9.54 -20.49 5.11
CA PRO A 50 9.67 -19.94 3.77
C PRO A 50 8.97 -18.57 3.64
N ILE A 51 9.60 -17.64 2.92
CA ILE A 51 9.16 -16.24 2.80
C ILE A 51 7.68 -16.13 2.36
N TRP A 52 7.24 -16.99 1.43
CA TRP A 52 5.85 -16.97 0.95
C TRP A 52 4.83 -17.36 2.04
N VAL A 53 5.21 -18.19 3.01
CA VAL A 53 4.35 -18.56 4.14
C VAL A 53 4.18 -17.36 5.07
N VAL A 54 5.29 -16.72 5.44
CA VAL A 54 5.28 -15.52 6.32
C VAL A 54 4.52 -14.37 5.66
N ALA A 55 4.73 -14.15 4.36
CA ALA A 55 4.00 -13.13 3.60
C ALA A 55 2.48 -13.38 3.60
N ALA A 56 2.05 -14.64 3.43
CA ALA A 56 0.62 -14.99 3.47
C ALA A 56 0.02 -14.83 4.89
N GLU A 57 0.79 -15.14 5.93
CA GLU A 57 0.40 -14.89 7.33
C GLU A 57 0.24 -13.39 7.61
N ASP A 58 1.18 -12.57 7.15
CA ASP A 58 1.12 -11.11 7.29
C ASP A 58 -0.05 -10.51 6.50
N GLU A 59 -0.31 -10.98 5.27
CA GLU A 59 -1.46 -10.53 4.48
C GLU A 59 -2.79 -10.83 5.19
N LYS A 60 -2.93 -12.02 5.77
CA LYS A 60 -4.12 -12.39 6.58
C LYS A 60 -4.27 -11.48 7.79
N ARG A 61 -3.17 -11.18 8.48
CA ARG A 61 -3.16 -10.26 9.63
C ARG A 61 -3.59 -8.85 9.23
N GLN A 62 -3.03 -8.30 8.15
CA GLN A 62 -3.36 -6.96 7.66
C GLN A 62 -4.84 -6.87 7.24
N LYS A 63 -5.36 -7.88 6.53
CA LYS A 63 -6.79 -7.93 6.16
C LYS A 63 -7.71 -7.95 7.39
N ALA A 64 -7.39 -8.77 8.40
CA ALA A 64 -8.16 -8.83 9.62
C ALA A 64 -8.14 -7.48 10.38
N GLU A 65 -6.99 -6.81 10.40
CA GLU A 65 -6.85 -5.51 11.04
C GLU A 65 -7.61 -4.41 10.28
N GLN A 66 -7.60 -4.41 8.95
CA GLN A 66 -8.39 -3.49 8.14
C GLN A 66 -9.89 -3.63 8.40
N VAL A 67 -10.40 -4.87 8.47
CA VAL A 67 -11.80 -5.13 8.79
C VAL A 67 -12.16 -4.60 10.18
N LYS A 68 -11.29 -4.83 11.18
CA LYS A 68 -11.50 -4.32 12.54
C LYS A 68 -11.50 -2.79 12.58
N ARG A 69 -10.57 -2.14 11.88
CA ARG A 69 -10.50 -0.67 11.79
C ARG A 69 -11.77 -0.10 11.14
N ALA A 70 -12.19 -0.67 10.01
CA ALA A 70 -13.40 -0.24 9.32
C ALA A 70 -14.67 -0.40 10.19
N ALA A 71 -14.77 -1.49 10.95
CA ALA A 71 -15.88 -1.69 11.90
C ALA A 71 -15.87 -0.66 13.04
N GLY A 72 -14.68 -0.34 13.58
CA GLY A 72 -14.52 0.70 14.61
C GLY A 72 -14.93 2.08 14.09
N GLU A 73 -14.43 2.47 12.91
CA GLU A 73 -14.78 3.74 12.27
C GLU A 73 -16.30 3.86 12.02
N LEU A 74 -16.96 2.77 11.64
CA LEU A 74 -18.41 2.76 11.46
C LEU A 74 -19.14 2.98 12.81
N ALA A 75 -18.72 2.27 13.86
CA ALA A 75 -19.31 2.42 15.19
C ALA A 75 -19.12 3.84 15.74
N ASP A 76 -17.96 4.45 15.50
CA ASP A 76 -17.68 5.83 15.91
C ASP A 76 -18.54 6.84 15.13
N ARG A 77 -18.72 6.63 13.83
CA ARG A 77 -19.61 7.45 13.00
C ARG A 77 -21.07 7.38 13.46
N GLU A 78 -21.56 6.18 13.80
CA GLU A 78 -22.92 6.03 14.32
C GLU A 78 -23.07 6.69 15.71
N ARG A 79 -22.07 6.58 16.59
CA ARG A 79 -22.05 7.29 17.88
C ARG A 79 -22.15 8.81 17.69
N ILE A 80 -21.31 9.39 16.84
CA ILE A 80 -21.33 10.83 16.53
C ILE A 80 -22.71 11.24 15.97
N ARG A 81 -23.30 10.42 15.09
CA ARG A 81 -24.64 10.68 14.53
C ARG A 81 -25.72 10.66 15.60
N GLU A 82 -25.68 9.73 16.54
CA GLU A 82 -26.63 9.65 17.63
C GLU A 82 -26.52 10.84 18.60
N GLU A 83 -25.29 11.25 18.93
CA GLU A 83 -25.04 12.44 19.76
C GLU A 83 -25.60 13.71 19.11
N MET A 84 -25.35 13.89 17.81
CA MET A 84 -25.92 15.02 17.04
C MET A 84 -27.46 14.99 17.02
N ARG A 85 -28.06 13.80 16.89
CA ARG A 85 -29.53 13.65 16.92
C ARG A 85 -30.11 14.00 18.30
N ARG A 86 -29.45 13.60 19.39
CA ARG A 86 -29.88 13.93 20.76
C ARG A 86 -29.76 15.44 21.03
N ALA A 87 -28.64 16.06 20.66
CA ALA A 87 -28.44 17.49 20.81
C ALA A 87 -29.46 18.33 20.03
N GLN A 88 -29.92 17.85 18.87
CA GLN A 88 -30.93 18.54 18.06
C GLN A 88 -32.36 18.43 18.63
N VAL A 89 -32.66 17.39 19.40
CA VAL A 89 -33.95 17.21 20.08
C VAL A 89 -34.02 18.00 21.38
N ASP A 90 -32.91 18.08 22.13
CA ASP A 90 -32.81 18.80 23.41
C ASP A 90 -32.71 20.33 23.24
N GLY A 91 -32.38 20.79 22.02
CA GLY A 91 -32.30 22.22 21.66
C GLY A 91 -33.59 22.80 21.06
N ARG A 92 -34.75 22.15 21.18
CA ARG A 92 -36.04 22.60 20.67
C ARG A 92 -37.08 22.79 21.77
#